data_AF-A0A7C4E9W2-F1
#
_entry.id   AF-A0A7C4E9W2-F1
#
_cell.length_a   1.000
_cell.length_b   1.000
_cell.length_c   1.000
_cell.angle_alpha   90.00
_cell.angle_beta   90.00
_cell.angle_gamma   90.00
#
_symmetry.space_group_name_H-M   'P 1'
#
loop_
_entity.id
_entity.type
_entity.pdbx_description
1 polymer ?
#
loop_
_entity_poly.entity_id
_entity_poly.type
_entity_poly.pdbx_seq_one_letter_code
_entity_poly.pdbx_strand_id
1 'polypeptide(L)'
;VDGLRDRHLDVELARQLDELNRERRAIEADMQFDAVAELADTALDAQRTITLFNEGWHQGVVGLVASRIKERYHRPTIAFARADEATLRGSGRSIEGVHLRDTLDLVTKAAPQLIERFGGHAMAAGLTVRAEHYEGFAQAFEAATRASADAAHFARTVATDGPLAPTEIGLALVEATERQIWGQGFPAPLYANEFIVVEQRLVKDQHLRLTLELAGKRYAAIWFRRTESLPSRALLAYRPAVDEYQGERRVQLVIEQMG
;
A
#
# COMPACT_ATOMS: atom_id res chain seq x y z
N VAL A 1 21.15 -27.61 -33.43
CA VAL A 1 20.91 -28.49 -32.27
C VAL A 1 21.00 -27.70 -30.96
N ASP A 2 21.81 -26.63 -30.89
CA ASP A 2 21.89 -25.77 -29.68
C ASP A 2 20.62 -24.96 -29.36
N GLY A 3 19.88 -24.46 -30.35
CA GLY A 3 18.68 -23.63 -30.10
C GLY A 3 17.42 -24.36 -29.57
N LEU A 4 17.46 -25.69 -29.41
CA LEU A 4 16.39 -26.48 -28.76
C LEU A 4 16.73 -26.82 -27.30
N ARG A 5 18.02 -26.98 -26.97
CA ARG A 5 18.48 -27.15 -25.58
C ARG A 5 18.32 -25.87 -24.77
N ASP A 6 18.60 -24.72 -25.38
CA ASP A 6 18.44 -23.40 -24.75
C ASP A 6 16.97 -23.11 -24.37
N ARG A 7 16.03 -23.39 -25.28
CA ARG A 7 14.60 -23.17 -25.01
C ARG A 7 14.02 -24.09 -23.92
N HIS A 8 14.53 -25.31 -23.79
CA HIS A 8 14.10 -26.22 -22.72
C HIS A 8 14.63 -25.79 -21.36
N LEU A 9 15.85 -25.22 -21.32
CA LEU A 9 16.43 -24.65 -20.10
C LEU A 9 15.66 -23.39 -19.67
N ASP A 10 15.29 -22.53 -20.61
CA ASP A 10 14.49 -21.32 -20.35
C ASP A 10 13.10 -21.64 -19.77
N VAL A 11 12.43 -22.67 -20.29
CA VAL A 11 11.11 -23.09 -19.79
C VAL A 11 11.20 -23.68 -18.38
N GLU A 12 12.23 -24.47 -18.09
CA GLU A 12 12.41 -25.06 -16.75
C GLU A 12 12.80 -24.00 -15.72
N LEU A 13 13.67 -23.04 -16.06
CA LEU A 13 13.99 -21.91 -15.20
C LEU A 13 12.77 -21.00 -14.96
N ALA A 14 11.96 -20.76 -15.99
CA ALA A 14 10.72 -20.00 -15.85
C ALA A 14 9.72 -20.71 -14.93
N ARG A 15 9.60 -22.04 -15.02
CA ARG A 15 8.74 -22.84 -14.14
C ARG A 15 9.22 -22.78 -12.69
N GLN A 16 10.52 -22.92 -12.45
CA GLN A 16 11.12 -22.81 -11.12
C GLN A 16 10.93 -21.41 -10.52
N LEU A 17 11.12 -20.35 -11.32
CA LEU A 17 10.84 -18.99 -10.89
C LEU A 17 9.36 -18.76 -10.55
N ASP A 18 8.45 -19.35 -11.32
CA ASP A 18 7.00 -19.24 -11.04
C ASP A 18 6.64 -19.98 -9.74
N GLU A 19 7.22 -21.16 -9.50
CA GLU A 19 7.05 -21.94 -8.27
C GLU A 19 7.56 -21.15 -7.04
N LEU A 20 8.79 -20.64 -7.09
CA LEU A 20 9.36 -19.78 -6.04
C LEU A 20 8.55 -18.50 -5.80
N ASN A 21 7.99 -17.91 -6.86
CA ASN A 21 7.14 -16.72 -6.75
C ASN A 21 5.79 -17.05 -6.09
N ARG A 22 5.18 -18.20 -6.40
CA ARG A 22 3.96 -18.67 -5.74
C ARG A 22 4.19 -18.94 -4.27
N GLU A 23 5.27 -19.64 -3.91
CA GLU A 23 5.66 -19.88 -2.52
C GLU A 23 5.87 -18.57 -1.76
N ARG A 24 6.64 -17.63 -2.34
CA ARG A 24 6.84 -16.31 -1.74
C ARG A 24 5.52 -15.57 -1.52
N ARG A 25 4.61 -15.60 -2.49
CA ARG A 25 3.30 -14.93 -2.38
C ARG A 25 2.43 -15.53 -1.28
N ALA A 26 2.48 -16.86 -1.09
CA ALA A 26 1.77 -17.53 0.01
C ALA A 26 2.32 -17.07 1.37
N ILE A 27 3.65 -17.16 1.56
CA ILE A 27 4.33 -16.69 2.79
C ILE A 27 4.03 -15.21 3.05
N GLU A 28 4.05 -14.37 2.01
CA GLU A 28 3.73 -12.94 2.11
C GLU A 28 2.30 -12.70 2.56
N ALA A 29 1.34 -13.47 2.05
CA ALA A 29 -0.07 -13.33 2.43
C ALA A 29 -0.30 -13.70 3.91
N ASP A 30 0.31 -14.80 4.36
CA ASP A 30 0.21 -15.25 5.75
C ASP A 30 0.83 -14.23 6.71
N MET A 31 2.07 -13.78 6.42
CA MET A 31 2.75 -12.78 7.26
C MET A 31 1.99 -11.45 7.33
N GLN A 32 1.27 -11.08 6.27
CA GLN A 32 0.44 -9.87 6.28
C GLN A 32 -0.84 -10.03 7.06
N PHE A 33 -1.45 -11.21 7.02
CA PHE A 33 -2.59 -11.51 7.85
C PHE A 33 -2.21 -11.34 9.33
N ASP A 34 -1.09 -11.93 9.74
CA ASP A 34 -0.56 -11.80 11.10
C ASP A 34 -0.27 -10.34 11.48
N ALA A 35 0.42 -9.60 10.59
CA ALA A 35 0.74 -8.19 10.82
C ALA A 35 -0.50 -7.31 10.98
N VAL A 36 -1.55 -7.55 10.19
CA VAL A 36 -2.80 -6.79 10.30
C VAL A 36 -3.55 -7.17 11.57
N ALA A 37 -3.52 -8.45 11.98
CA ALA A 37 -4.13 -8.91 13.21
C ALA A 37 -3.47 -8.29 14.45
N GLU A 38 -2.13 -8.24 14.49
CA GLU A 38 -1.37 -7.59 15.57
C GLU A 38 -1.70 -6.10 15.71
N LEU A 39 -1.99 -5.44 14.59
CA LEU A 39 -2.31 -4.02 14.53
C LEU A 39 -3.78 -3.70 14.79
N ALA A 40 -4.68 -4.69 14.81
CA ALA A 40 -6.12 -4.46 14.89
C ALA A 40 -6.56 -3.73 16.18
N ASP A 41 -5.88 -4.01 17.30
CA ASP A 41 -6.17 -3.43 18.61
C ASP A 41 -5.27 -2.22 18.95
N THR A 42 -4.39 -1.81 18.04
CA THR A 42 -3.45 -0.71 18.27
C THR A 42 -4.08 0.63 17.91
N ALA A 43 -4.01 1.61 18.82
CA ALA A 43 -4.41 2.99 18.55
C ALA A 43 -3.42 3.70 17.61
N LEU A 44 -3.43 3.31 16.33
CA LEU A 44 -2.52 3.80 15.29
C LEU A 44 -2.69 5.28 14.96
N ASP A 45 -3.85 5.87 15.27
CA ASP A 45 -4.08 7.31 15.10
C ASP A 45 -3.15 8.16 15.97
N ALA A 46 -2.80 7.62 17.15
CA ALA A 46 -1.85 8.27 18.05
C ALA A 46 -0.43 8.12 17.53
N GLN A 47 -0.05 6.99 16.91
CA GLN A 47 1.33 6.65 16.52
C GLN A 47 1.74 7.24 15.16
N ARG A 48 3.05 7.51 15.00
CA ARG A 48 3.66 8.00 13.75
C ARG A 48 4.44 6.94 13.00
N THR A 49 4.82 5.86 13.65
CA THR A 49 5.54 4.73 13.06
C THR A 49 4.85 3.42 13.36
N ILE A 50 5.22 2.39 12.63
CA ILE A 50 4.83 1.01 12.89
C ILE A 50 6.10 0.17 12.96
N THR A 51 6.27 -0.57 14.04
CA THR A 51 7.35 -1.54 14.19
C THR A 51 6.75 -2.89 14.49
N LEU A 52 7.09 -3.89 13.69
CA LEU A 52 6.51 -5.23 13.78
C LEU A 52 7.61 -6.28 13.89
N PHE A 53 7.34 -7.33 14.64
CA PHE A 53 8.23 -8.48 14.77
C PHE A 53 7.42 -9.74 15.02
N ASN A 54 7.77 -10.81 14.30
CA ASN A 54 7.24 -12.13 14.56
C ASN A 54 8.35 -13.15 14.31
N GLU A 55 8.48 -14.13 15.22
CA GLU A 55 9.53 -15.14 15.17
C GLU A 55 9.43 -16.05 13.94
N GLY A 56 8.22 -16.31 13.44
CA GLY A 56 7.97 -17.14 12.26
C GLY A 56 8.16 -16.41 10.92
N TRP A 57 8.47 -15.12 10.93
CA TRP A 57 8.59 -14.35 9.70
C TRP A 57 9.85 -14.65 8.92
N HIS A 58 9.71 -14.79 7.60
CA HIS A 58 10.81 -15.06 6.72
C HIS A 58 11.57 -13.76 6.35
N GLN A 59 12.88 -13.73 6.61
CA GLN A 59 13.74 -12.55 6.34
C GLN A 59 13.70 -12.07 4.87
N GLY A 60 13.44 -12.95 3.91
CA GLY A 60 13.31 -12.59 2.49
C GLY A 60 12.01 -11.87 2.13
N VAL A 61 11.02 -11.85 3.04
CA VAL A 61 9.64 -11.39 2.76
C VAL A 61 9.27 -10.17 3.61
N VAL A 62 9.93 -9.92 4.75
CA VAL A 62 9.61 -8.79 5.65
C VAL A 62 9.55 -7.41 4.96
N GLY A 63 10.36 -7.19 3.92
CA GLY A 63 10.32 -5.94 3.15
C GLY A 63 9.03 -5.73 2.36
N LEU A 64 8.37 -6.82 1.94
CA LEU A 64 7.07 -6.77 1.27
C LEU A 64 5.94 -6.51 2.27
N VAL A 65 6.01 -7.15 3.45
CA VAL A 65 5.09 -6.88 4.56
C VAL A 65 5.16 -5.41 4.98
N ALA A 66 6.37 -4.89 5.23
CA ALA A 66 6.56 -3.48 5.57
C ALA A 66 5.97 -2.53 4.51
N SER A 67 6.13 -2.85 3.21
CA SER A 67 5.51 -2.06 2.14
C SER A 67 3.99 -2.05 2.22
N ARG A 68 3.35 -3.22 2.38
CA ARG A 68 1.87 -3.31 2.40
C ARG A 68 1.27 -2.68 3.66
N ILE A 69 1.92 -2.84 4.82
CA ILE A 69 1.51 -2.18 6.06
C ILE A 69 1.64 -0.65 5.93
N LYS A 70 2.75 -0.16 5.37
CA LYS A 70 2.91 1.27 5.05
C LYS A 70 1.83 1.77 4.10
N GLU A 71 1.40 0.99 3.11
CA GLU A 71 0.33 1.39 2.17
C GLU A 71 -1.02 1.48 2.87
N ARG A 72 -1.31 0.50 3.73
CA ARG A 72 -2.58 0.41 4.46
C ARG A 72 -2.74 1.52 5.49
N TYR A 73 -1.71 1.78 6.28
CA TYR A 73 -1.80 2.69 7.42
C TYR A 73 -1.14 4.05 7.18
N HIS A 74 -0.44 4.24 6.07
CA HIS A 74 0.28 5.48 5.75
C HIS A 74 1.21 5.91 6.90
N ARG A 75 2.01 4.96 7.39
CA ARG A 75 3.02 5.16 8.44
C ARG A 75 4.36 4.55 7.97
N PRO A 76 5.51 5.21 8.22
CA PRO A 76 6.81 4.55 8.15
C PRO A 76 6.77 3.27 8.96
N THR A 77 7.11 2.15 8.31
CA THR A 77 6.96 0.82 8.87
C THR A 77 8.29 0.08 8.82
N ILE A 78 8.67 -0.57 9.91
CA ILE A 78 9.81 -1.48 9.97
C ILE A 78 9.32 -2.85 10.43
N ALA A 79 9.52 -3.86 9.58
CA ALA A 79 9.20 -5.25 9.90
C ALA A 79 10.50 -6.03 10.17
N PHE A 80 10.55 -6.73 11.29
CA PHE A 80 11.69 -7.54 11.72
C PHE A 80 11.39 -9.03 11.58
N ALA A 81 12.42 -9.78 11.18
CA ALA A 81 12.46 -11.24 11.28
C ALA A 81 13.64 -11.67 12.14
N ARG A 82 13.54 -12.86 12.73
CA ARG A 82 14.65 -13.52 13.42
C ARG A 82 15.79 -13.76 12.43
N ALA A 83 16.99 -13.28 12.74
CA ALA A 83 18.19 -13.53 11.93
C ALA A 83 19.03 -14.66 12.52
N ASP A 84 19.21 -14.65 13.84
CA ASP A 84 19.82 -15.70 14.66
C ASP A 84 19.23 -15.62 16.09
N GLU A 85 19.78 -16.37 17.06
CA GLU A 85 19.27 -16.42 18.43
C GLU A 85 19.22 -15.03 19.12
N ALA A 86 20.17 -14.15 18.83
CA ALA A 86 20.34 -12.88 19.53
C ALA A 86 19.93 -11.66 18.70
N THR A 87 19.84 -11.78 17.37
CA THR A 87 19.66 -10.64 16.46
C THR A 87 18.40 -10.73 15.60
N LEU A 88 17.86 -9.55 15.30
CA LEU A 88 16.72 -9.34 14.43
C LEU A 88 17.15 -8.54 13.20
N ARG A 89 16.68 -8.94 12.03
CA ARG A 89 16.89 -8.20 10.78
C ARG A 89 15.62 -7.48 10.36
N GLY A 90 15.71 -6.16 10.30
CA GLY A 90 14.60 -5.28 9.95
C GLY A 90 14.67 -4.82 8.48
N SER A 91 13.51 -4.72 7.84
CA SER A 91 13.32 -3.99 6.59
C SER A 91 12.29 -2.89 6.78
N GLY A 92 12.71 -1.65 6.51
CA GLY A 92 11.90 -0.46 6.65
C GLY A 92 11.40 0.10 5.32
N ARG A 93 10.20 0.69 5.34
CA ARG A 93 9.58 1.43 4.23
C ARG A 93 9.00 2.72 4.77
N SER A 94 9.25 3.82 4.06
CA SER A 94 8.80 5.15 4.47
C SER A 94 7.61 5.66 3.67
N ILE A 95 7.07 6.79 4.12
CA ILE A 95 6.12 7.63 3.39
C ILE A 95 6.83 8.92 2.94
N GLU A 96 6.20 9.65 2.02
CA GLU A 96 6.67 10.98 1.63
C GLU A 96 6.71 11.92 2.84
N GLY A 97 7.73 12.77 2.93
CA GLY A 97 7.95 13.65 4.08
C GLY A 97 8.71 13.01 5.24
N VAL A 98 9.02 11.71 5.21
CA VAL A 98 9.85 11.04 6.23
C VAL A 98 11.08 10.38 5.59
N HIS A 99 12.27 10.93 5.84
CA HIS A 99 13.53 10.35 5.35
C HIS A 99 14.05 9.25 6.28
N LEU A 100 13.75 8.00 5.96
CA LEU A 100 13.93 6.86 6.86
C LEU A 100 15.38 6.66 7.31
N ARG A 101 16.36 6.76 6.41
CA ARG A 101 17.78 6.65 6.79
C ARG A 101 18.20 7.72 7.80
N ASP A 102 17.69 8.94 7.65
CA ASP A 102 18.10 10.05 8.52
C ASP A 102 17.40 9.92 9.87
N THR A 103 16.15 9.47 9.88
CA THR A 103 15.46 9.09 11.12
C THR A 103 16.19 7.99 11.88
N LEU A 104 16.70 6.95 11.20
CA LEU A 104 17.51 5.92 11.86
C LEU A 104 18.86 6.46 12.36
N ASP A 105 19.46 7.41 11.66
CA ASP A 105 20.67 8.11 12.13
C ASP A 105 20.40 8.98 13.38
N LEU A 106 19.21 9.56 13.50
CA LEU A 106 18.79 10.22 14.74
C LEU A 106 18.64 9.22 15.90
N VAL A 107 18.10 8.02 15.62
CA VAL A 107 18.00 6.94 16.62
C VAL A 107 19.39 6.54 17.12
N THR A 108 20.36 6.33 16.23
CA THR A 108 21.73 5.94 16.64
C THR A 108 22.45 7.06 17.40
N LYS A 109 22.20 8.32 17.07
CA LYS A 109 22.75 9.46 17.83
C LYS A 109 22.18 9.56 19.24
N ALA A 110 20.89 9.27 19.42
CA ALA A 110 20.23 9.33 20.72
C ALA A 110 20.50 8.09 21.59
N ALA A 111 20.58 6.90 20.98
CA ALA A 111 20.77 5.63 21.66
C ALA A 111 21.61 4.66 20.80
N PRO A 112 22.95 4.82 20.80
CA PRO A 112 23.87 4.09 19.91
C PRO A 112 23.80 2.56 20.02
N GLN A 113 23.39 2.04 21.17
CA GLN A 113 23.30 0.59 21.44
C GLN A 113 22.12 -0.09 20.76
N LEU A 114 21.09 0.65 20.35
CA LEU A 114 19.85 0.04 19.85
C LEU A 114 19.99 -0.56 18.46
N ILE A 115 20.89 -0.03 17.63
CA ILE A 115 21.09 -0.45 16.25
C ILE A 115 22.55 -0.87 16.06
N GLU A 116 22.78 -2.13 15.73
CA GLU A 116 24.15 -2.63 15.46
C GLU A 116 24.66 -2.11 14.12
N ARG A 117 23.79 -2.06 13.12
CA ARG A 117 24.06 -1.53 11.78
C ARG A 117 22.78 -1.15 11.08
N PHE A 118 22.84 -0.12 10.24
CA PHE A 118 21.77 0.24 9.33
C PHE A 118 22.32 0.84 8.03
N GLY A 119 21.48 0.85 7.00
CA GLY A 119 21.77 1.49 5.72
C GLY A 119 20.52 1.62 4.87
N GLY A 120 20.62 2.35 3.76
CA GLY A 120 19.52 2.53 2.81
C GLY A 120 19.41 3.97 2.31
N HIS A 121 18.17 4.39 2.05
CA HIS A 121 17.80 5.66 1.43
C HIS A 121 16.57 6.25 2.12
N ALA A 122 16.04 7.35 1.56
CA ALA A 122 14.85 8.03 2.06
C ALA A 122 13.65 7.10 2.28
N MET A 123 13.34 6.23 1.31
CA MET A 123 12.10 5.45 1.28
C MET A 123 12.25 4.00 1.77
N ALA A 124 13.48 3.52 1.92
CA ALA A 124 13.73 2.14 2.32
C ALA A 124 15.07 2.03 3.06
N ALA A 125 15.07 1.27 4.15
CA ALA A 125 16.26 1.01 4.94
C ALA A 125 16.29 -0.45 5.42
N GLY A 126 17.48 -0.96 5.66
CA GLY A 126 17.71 -2.22 6.34
C GLY A 126 18.50 -1.98 7.61
N LEU A 127 18.19 -2.73 8.67
CA LEU A 127 18.90 -2.62 9.95
C LEU A 127 18.99 -3.95 10.68
N THR A 128 19.92 -4.03 11.62
CA THR A 128 20.06 -5.14 12.56
C THR A 128 20.02 -4.59 13.98
N VAL A 129 19.21 -5.21 14.83
CA VAL A 129 19.10 -4.88 16.26
C VAL A 129 19.24 -6.18 17.05
N ARG A 130 19.70 -6.09 18.31
CA ARG A 130 19.60 -7.24 19.24
C ARG A 130 18.14 -7.42 19.64
N ALA A 131 17.72 -8.67 19.84
CA ALA A 131 16.35 -9.01 20.23
C ALA A 131 15.95 -8.30 21.54
N GLU A 132 16.87 -8.18 22.49
CA GLU A 132 16.67 -7.45 23.75
C GLU A 132 16.48 -5.93 23.58
N HIS A 133 16.89 -5.37 22.44
CA HIS A 133 16.74 -3.94 22.13
C HIS A 133 15.52 -3.63 21.27
N TYR A 134 14.71 -4.62 20.89
CA TYR A 134 13.57 -4.44 19.98
C TYR A 134 12.58 -3.37 20.47
N GLU A 135 12.12 -3.47 21.73
CA GLU A 135 11.17 -2.50 22.28
C GLU A 135 11.77 -1.10 22.39
N GLY A 136 13.02 -1.01 22.85
CA GLY A 136 13.74 0.26 22.93
C GLY A 136 13.91 0.92 21.56
N PHE A 137 14.20 0.10 20.53
CA PHE A 137 14.25 0.58 19.15
C PHE A 137 12.90 1.12 18.68
N ALA A 138 11.80 0.39 18.90
CA ALA A 138 10.47 0.82 18.47
C ALA A 138 10.09 2.19 19.07
N GLN A 139 10.38 2.39 20.36
CA GLN A 139 10.15 3.67 21.05
C GLN A 139 11.04 4.79 20.52
N ALA A 140 12.34 4.51 20.31
CA ALA A 140 13.28 5.50 19.79
C ALA A 140 12.95 5.91 18.35
N PHE A 141 12.53 4.96 17.50
CA PHE A 141 12.12 5.23 16.12
C PHE A 141 10.86 6.10 16.06
N GLU A 142 9.89 5.83 16.91
CA GLU A 142 8.69 6.66 17.07
C GLU A 142 9.04 8.09 17.52
N ALA A 143 9.89 8.22 18.54
CA ALA A 143 10.32 9.52 19.06
C ALA A 143 11.11 10.33 18.02
N ALA A 144 12.05 9.69 17.32
CA ALA A 144 12.83 10.33 16.27
C ALA A 144 11.94 10.81 15.11
N THR A 145 10.98 10.00 14.69
CA THR A 145 10.02 10.35 13.63
C THR A 145 9.15 11.54 14.01
N ARG A 146 8.65 11.59 15.26
CA ARG A 146 7.87 12.73 15.76
C ARG A 146 8.67 14.02 15.82
N ALA A 147 9.95 13.93 16.13
CA ALA A 147 10.81 15.10 16.24
C ALA A 147 11.23 15.64 14.86
N SER A 148 11.33 14.79 13.84
CA SER A 148 11.88 15.16 12.53
C SER A 148 10.85 15.41 11.43
N ALA A 149 9.62 14.91 11.57
CA ALA A 149 8.60 14.98 10.52
C ALA A 149 7.39 15.84 10.92
N ASP A 150 6.87 16.61 9.96
CA ASP A 150 5.62 17.36 10.13
C ASP A 150 4.44 16.39 10.34
N ALA A 151 3.58 16.69 11.32
CA ALA A 151 2.35 15.96 11.60
C ALA A 151 1.43 15.86 10.36
N ALA A 152 1.48 16.84 9.46
CA ALA A 152 0.70 16.86 8.23
C ALA A 152 1.01 15.67 7.31
N HIS A 153 2.25 15.15 7.30
CA HIS A 153 2.64 14.01 6.47
C HIS A 153 1.97 12.70 6.88
N PHE A 154 1.39 12.62 8.07
CA PHE A 154 0.72 11.42 8.57
C PHE A 154 -0.79 11.44 8.32
N ALA A 155 -1.33 12.56 7.81
CA ALA A 155 -2.66 12.58 7.24
C ALA A 155 -2.60 11.92 5.85
N ARG A 156 -3.45 10.92 5.61
CA ARG A 156 -3.50 10.24 4.30
C ARG A 156 -4.13 11.17 3.27
N THR A 157 -3.33 12.00 2.63
CA THR A 157 -3.78 12.88 1.54
C THR A 157 -3.77 12.15 0.21
N VAL A 158 -4.80 12.34 -0.59
CA VAL A 158 -4.86 11.87 -1.98
C VAL A 158 -4.89 13.08 -2.89
N ALA A 159 -3.85 13.25 -3.68
CA ALA A 159 -3.84 14.26 -4.74
C ALA A 159 -4.78 13.82 -5.87
N THR A 160 -5.55 14.77 -6.39
CA THR A 160 -6.52 14.54 -7.46
C THR A 160 -6.35 15.61 -8.54
N ASP A 161 -6.62 15.26 -9.79
CA ASP A 161 -6.59 16.15 -10.96
C ASP A 161 -7.81 17.07 -11.07
N GLY A 162 -8.64 17.10 -10.01
CA GLY A 162 -9.80 17.95 -9.88
C GLY A 162 -11.12 17.24 -10.21
N PRO A 163 -12.23 18.00 -10.16
CA PRO A 163 -13.55 17.47 -10.49
C PRO A 163 -13.76 17.37 -12.00
N LEU A 164 -14.58 16.41 -12.41
CA LEU A 164 -15.10 16.33 -13.77
C LEU A 164 -16.55 16.80 -13.83
N ALA A 165 -16.93 17.49 -14.89
CA ALA A 165 -18.32 17.70 -15.25
C ALA A 165 -18.96 16.37 -15.73
N PRO A 166 -20.29 16.19 -15.56
CA PRO A 166 -20.97 14.96 -16.00
C PRO A 166 -20.79 14.63 -17.50
N THR A 167 -20.57 15.65 -18.33
CA THR A 167 -20.33 15.55 -19.77
C THR A 167 -18.93 15.05 -20.12
N GLU A 168 -17.96 15.22 -19.23
CA GLU A 168 -16.58 14.78 -19.41
C GLU A 168 -16.40 13.30 -19.02
N ILE A 169 -17.27 12.80 -18.14
CA ILE A 169 -17.29 11.38 -17.74
C ILE A 169 -17.96 10.56 -18.86
N GLY A 170 -17.13 10.09 -19.80
CA GLY A 170 -17.53 9.31 -20.97
C GLY A 170 -16.40 8.43 -21.51
N LEU A 171 -16.73 7.56 -22.48
CA LEU A 171 -15.78 6.62 -23.08
C LEU A 171 -14.55 7.32 -23.70
N ALA A 172 -14.73 8.51 -24.29
CA ALA A 172 -13.64 9.26 -24.88
C ALA A 172 -12.53 9.61 -23.87
N LEU A 173 -12.91 9.96 -22.63
CA LEU A 173 -11.95 10.24 -21.55
C LEU A 173 -11.18 8.98 -21.17
N VAL A 174 -11.89 7.85 -21.03
CA VAL A 174 -11.28 6.57 -20.67
C VAL A 174 -10.29 6.14 -21.76
N GLU A 175 -10.72 6.17 -23.02
CA GLU A 175 -9.87 5.79 -24.17
C GLU A 175 -8.66 6.71 -24.33
N ALA A 176 -8.80 8.01 -24.07
CA ALA A 176 -7.67 8.94 -24.08
C ALA A 176 -6.65 8.62 -22.97
N THR A 177 -7.15 8.23 -21.80
CA THR A 177 -6.34 7.88 -20.62
C THR A 177 -5.61 6.55 -20.82
N GLU A 178 -6.28 5.54 -21.36
CA GLU A 178 -5.72 4.20 -21.61
C GLU A 178 -4.61 4.18 -22.68
N ARG A 179 -4.56 5.19 -23.56
CA ARG A 179 -3.50 5.35 -24.57
C ARG A 179 -2.17 5.83 -24.00
N GLN A 180 -2.14 6.31 -22.76
CA GLN A 180 -0.93 6.82 -22.12
C GLN A 180 -0.22 5.74 -21.31
N ILE A 181 1.06 5.94 -21.05
CA ILE A 181 1.85 5.10 -20.16
C ILE A 181 1.92 5.78 -18.80
N TRP A 182 1.40 5.11 -17.79
CA TRP A 182 1.39 5.58 -16.41
C TRP A 182 2.44 4.88 -15.58
N GLY A 183 3.01 5.58 -14.60
CA GLY A 183 4.05 5.01 -13.75
C GLY A 183 4.44 5.90 -12.59
N GLN A 184 5.50 5.49 -11.89
CA GLN A 184 6.07 6.28 -10.81
C GLN A 184 6.56 7.64 -11.34
N GLY A 185 6.11 8.74 -10.74
CA GLY A 185 6.42 10.10 -11.19
C GLY A 185 5.49 10.65 -12.28
N PHE A 186 4.63 9.81 -12.86
CA PHE A 186 3.57 10.22 -13.79
C PHE A 186 2.35 9.31 -13.60
N PRO A 187 1.62 9.47 -12.48
CA PRO A 187 0.50 8.60 -12.14
C PRO A 187 -0.69 8.81 -13.08
N ALA A 188 -1.49 7.77 -13.26
CA ALA A 188 -2.77 7.88 -13.95
C ALA A 188 -3.69 8.87 -13.23
N PRO A 189 -4.48 9.67 -13.98
CA PRO A 189 -5.28 10.72 -13.40
C PRO A 189 -6.31 10.15 -12.43
N LEU A 190 -6.56 10.88 -11.36
CA LEU A 190 -7.51 10.58 -10.31
C LEU A 190 -8.39 11.80 -10.10
N TYR A 191 -9.69 11.64 -10.33
CA TYR A 191 -10.64 12.74 -10.25
C TYR A 191 -11.38 12.71 -8.92
N ALA A 192 -11.96 13.84 -8.50
CA ALA A 192 -12.78 13.90 -7.29
C ALA A 192 -14.01 14.77 -7.45
N ASN A 193 -15.17 14.19 -7.11
CA ASN A 193 -16.46 14.88 -7.11
C ASN A 193 -17.27 14.50 -5.86
N GLU A 194 -18.13 15.40 -5.42
CA GLU A 194 -19.19 15.07 -4.48
C GLU A 194 -20.34 14.39 -5.23
N PHE A 195 -20.68 13.16 -4.84
CA PHE A 195 -21.78 12.39 -5.42
C PHE A 195 -22.92 12.21 -4.43
N ILE A 196 -24.13 12.08 -4.95
CA ILE A 196 -25.27 11.52 -4.21
C ILE A 196 -25.22 9.99 -4.38
N VAL A 197 -25.22 9.25 -3.27
CA VAL A 197 -25.29 7.79 -3.27
C VAL A 197 -26.75 7.37 -3.38
N VAL A 198 -27.15 6.92 -4.57
CA VAL A 198 -28.53 6.52 -4.87
C VAL A 198 -28.80 5.09 -4.40
N GLU A 199 -27.84 4.20 -4.63
CA GLU A 199 -27.91 2.79 -4.24
C GLU A 199 -26.51 2.31 -3.86
N GLN A 200 -26.46 1.41 -2.87
CA GLN A 200 -25.23 0.74 -2.47
C GLN A 200 -25.53 -0.69 -2.03
N ARG A 201 -24.72 -1.65 -2.47
CA ARG A 201 -24.86 -3.05 -2.08
C ARG A 201 -23.51 -3.76 -2.08
N LEU A 202 -23.38 -4.71 -1.16
CA LEU A 202 -22.21 -5.57 -1.09
C LEU A 202 -22.28 -6.64 -2.19
N VAL A 203 -21.14 -6.92 -2.81
CA VAL A 203 -20.98 -7.91 -3.87
C VAL A 203 -19.84 -8.85 -3.49
N LYS A 204 -20.12 -10.17 -3.51
CA LYS A 204 -19.19 -11.23 -3.10
C LYS A 204 -18.60 -11.02 -1.69
N ASP A 205 -19.37 -10.38 -0.80
CA ASP A 205 -18.98 -10.05 0.57
C ASP A 205 -17.66 -9.26 0.73
N GLN A 206 -17.16 -8.66 -0.36
CA GLN A 206 -15.84 -8.03 -0.40
C GLN A 206 -15.83 -6.66 -1.11
N HIS A 207 -16.77 -6.39 -2.00
CA HIS A 207 -16.76 -5.16 -2.80
C HIS A 207 -18.08 -4.40 -2.66
N LEU A 208 -18.00 -3.07 -2.61
CA LEU A 208 -19.17 -2.22 -2.56
C LEU A 208 -19.52 -1.75 -3.98
N ARG A 209 -20.66 -2.19 -4.50
CA ARG A 209 -21.21 -1.69 -5.78
C ARG A 209 -22.16 -0.55 -5.50
N LEU A 210 -22.04 0.51 -6.29
CA LEU A 210 -22.71 1.79 -6.06
C LEU A 210 -23.44 2.24 -7.34
N THR A 211 -24.56 2.93 -7.13
CA THR A 211 -25.16 3.82 -8.14
C THR A 211 -24.99 5.24 -7.61
N LEU A 212 -24.16 6.02 -8.30
CA LEU A 212 -23.84 7.40 -7.93
C LEU A 212 -24.55 8.38 -8.86
N GLU A 213 -24.97 9.51 -8.33
CA GLU A 213 -25.54 10.61 -9.12
C GLU A 213 -24.69 11.87 -8.99
N LEU A 214 -24.38 12.47 -10.14
CA LEU A 214 -23.69 13.76 -10.26
C LEU A 214 -24.51 14.65 -11.21
N ALA A 215 -25.04 15.75 -10.67
CA ALA A 215 -25.88 16.70 -11.39
C ALA A 215 -26.96 16.04 -12.28
N GLY A 216 -27.70 15.08 -11.71
CA GLY A 216 -28.80 14.37 -12.37
C GLY A 216 -28.39 13.20 -13.29
N LYS A 217 -27.10 13.00 -13.57
CA LYS A 217 -26.61 11.83 -14.34
C LYS A 217 -26.15 10.73 -13.40
N ARG A 218 -26.54 9.49 -13.71
CA ARG A 218 -26.20 8.31 -12.91
C ARG A 218 -25.02 7.53 -13.48
N TYR A 219 -24.20 7.01 -12.59
CA TYR A 219 -23.02 6.22 -12.89
C TYR A 219 -23.03 4.94 -12.07
N ALA A 220 -22.72 3.82 -12.72
CA ALA A 220 -22.33 2.61 -12.00
C ALA A 220 -20.93 2.84 -11.42
N ALA A 221 -20.72 2.41 -10.19
CA ALA A 221 -19.42 2.49 -9.55
C ALA A 221 -19.12 1.25 -8.72
N ILE A 222 -17.83 0.99 -8.49
CA ILE A 222 -17.35 -0.11 -7.67
C ILE A 222 -16.21 0.37 -6.79
N TRP A 223 -16.27 0.01 -5.51
CA TRP A 223 -15.18 0.16 -4.56
C TRP A 223 -14.71 -1.23 -4.15
N PHE A 224 -13.54 -1.62 -4.64
CA PHE A 224 -12.97 -2.93 -4.33
C PHE A 224 -12.50 -2.98 -2.87
N ARG A 225 -12.75 -4.10 -2.18
CA ARG A 225 -12.28 -4.37 -0.82
C ARG A 225 -12.82 -3.36 0.21
N ARG A 226 -14.01 -2.83 -0.05
CA ARG A 226 -14.78 -1.98 0.83
C ARG A 226 -16.07 -2.70 1.20
N THR A 227 -16.38 -2.79 2.48
CA THR A 227 -17.60 -3.42 2.99
C THR A 227 -18.51 -2.43 3.72
N GLU A 228 -17.94 -1.35 4.24
CA GLU A 228 -18.65 -0.30 4.96
C GLU A 228 -19.44 0.58 4.00
N SER A 229 -20.69 0.84 4.36
CA SER A 229 -21.58 1.73 3.61
C SER A 229 -21.07 3.17 3.58
N LEU A 230 -21.53 3.91 2.57
CA LEU A 230 -21.29 5.34 2.39
C LEU A 230 -22.48 6.16 2.90
N PRO A 231 -22.22 7.40 3.36
CA PRO A 231 -23.29 8.38 3.56
C PRO A 231 -24.02 8.70 2.25
N SER A 232 -25.20 9.32 2.35
CA SER A 232 -26.03 9.69 1.18
C SER A 232 -25.36 10.69 0.24
N ARG A 233 -24.38 11.45 0.74
CA ARG A 233 -23.50 12.31 -0.03
C ARG A 233 -22.06 12.04 0.38
N ALA A 234 -21.19 11.86 -0.60
CA ALA A 234 -19.78 11.56 -0.35
C ALA A 234 -18.88 12.24 -1.38
N LEU A 235 -17.79 12.84 -0.91
CA LEU A 235 -16.67 13.24 -1.77
C LEU A 235 -15.87 11.98 -2.09
N LEU A 236 -15.80 11.61 -3.37
CA LEU A 236 -15.14 10.37 -3.80
C LEU A 236 -14.04 10.69 -4.79
N ALA A 237 -12.86 10.11 -4.55
CA ALA A 237 -11.78 10.03 -5.52
C ALA A 237 -11.97 8.77 -6.38
N TYR A 238 -11.98 8.93 -7.70
CA TYR A 238 -12.36 7.87 -8.62
C TYR A 238 -11.64 7.93 -9.98
N ARG A 239 -11.61 6.78 -10.65
CA ARG A 239 -11.14 6.62 -12.02
C ARG A 239 -12.27 6.12 -12.91
N PRO A 240 -12.61 6.81 -14.01
CA PRO A 240 -13.45 6.26 -15.06
C PRO A 240 -12.75 5.06 -15.73
N ALA A 241 -13.45 3.94 -15.83
CA ALA A 241 -12.99 2.73 -16.51
C ALA A 241 -14.08 2.19 -17.44
N VAL A 242 -13.70 1.40 -18.44
CA VAL A 242 -14.65 0.66 -19.28
C VAL A 242 -15.06 -0.62 -18.55
N ASP A 243 -16.37 -0.79 -18.36
CA ASP A 243 -16.98 -2.07 -18.03
C ASP A 243 -17.60 -2.64 -19.32
N GLU A 244 -17.17 -3.84 -19.70
CA GLU A 244 -17.68 -4.54 -20.90
C GLU A 244 -18.48 -5.76 -20.45
N TYR A 245 -19.80 -5.68 -20.64
CA TYR A 245 -20.72 -6.76 -20.29
C TYR A 245 -21.65 -7.05 -21.47
N GLN A 246 -21.65 -8.31 -21.93
CA GLN A 246 -22.46 -8.77 -23.06
C GLN A 246 -22.29 -7.93 -24.35
N GLY A 247 -21.08 -7.41 -24.60
CA GLY A 247 -20.75 -6.61 -25.78
C GLY A 247 -21.15 -5.13 -25.70
N GLU A 248 -21.77 -4.69 -24.59
CA GLU A 248 -21.98 -3.27 -24.33
C GLU A 248 -20.83 -2.70 -23.48
N ARG A 249 -20.16 -1.68 -24.01
CA ARG A 249 -19.15 -0.89 -23.29
C ARG A 249 -19.83 0.26 -22.56
N ARG A 250 -19.72 0.29 -21.24
CA ARG A 250 -20.25 1.38 -20.40
C ARG A 250 -19.15 1.93 -19.52
N VAL A 251 -19.27 3.21 -19.13
CA VAL A 251 -18.35 3.79 -18.14
C VAL A 251 -18.78 3.36 -16.74
N GLN A 252 -17.85 2.81 -15.98
CA GLN A 252 -17.97 2.55 -14.56
C GLN A 252 -16.93 3.39 -13.81
N LEU A 253 -17.30 3.93 -12.66
CA LEU A 253 -16.35 4.63 -11.80
C LEU A 253 -15.73 3.65 -10.80
N VAL A 254 -14.42 3.50 -10.86
CA VAL A 254 -13.65 2.74 -9.86
C VAL A 254 -13.28 3.70 -8.74
N ILE A 255 -13.82 3.49 -7.55
CA ILE A 255 -13.58 4.33 -6.38
C ILE A 255 -12.28 3.91 -5.71
N GLU A 256 -11.41 4.88 -5.44
CA GLU A 256 -10.12 4.67 -4.77
C GLU A 256 -10.20 5.10 -3.30
N GLN A 257 -10.87 6.22 -3.01
CA GLN A 257 -10.95 6.78 -1.66
C GLN A 257 -12.18 7.68 -1.47
N MET A 258 -12.62 7.83 -0.22
CA MET A 258 -13.59 8.84 0.21
C MET A 258 -12.84 9.94 0.98
N GLY A 259 -13.20 11.19 0.71
CA GLY A 259 -12.67 12.37 1.40
C GLY A 259 -13.28 12.60 2.77
#